data_AF-A0AAD4IWM0-F1
#
_entry.id   AF-A0AAD4IWM0-F1
#
_cell.length_a   1.000
_cell.length_b   1.000
_cell.length_c   1.000
_cell.angle_alpha   90.00
_cell.angle_beta   90.00
_cell.angle_gamma   90.00
#
_symmetry.space_group_name_H-M   'P 1'
#
loop_
_entity.id
_entity.type
_entity.pdbx_description
1 polymer ?
#
loop_
_entity_poly.entity_id
_entity_poly.type
_entity_poly.pdbx_seq_one_letter_code
_entity_poly.pdbx_strand_id
1 'polypeptide(L)'
;MFGRGNKLLKQSRGTKKFQAPVVFASLILVIVALVLFFGKNGDKSSLMPDLNNQKWNIFDSLVRLDPSVELRNGTDLIWQIPDSPKAVLFLAHGCSGRAANFWDKSPKCPNCVGLPEERLIVLHALARKFAVLAISSKGVCWSLGEERWVVKSMIQWWISEKKLDKLPIFAMGASSGGYFVSALAAEMQFRGIALMIAAGVYSHLDITKTYPATLFVHMPKDEKRQQKIERYLVMMRDKGIDAAEVKCMEFPLTPQFFANRIPGLSPTLSVKLFDVFQEKGFIDENGYMRDDGRAIPWKTAIEERNIFLPDKLFVNHIQEEMNLAFAYHEMTSLQSQEILYWFESHMS
;
A
#
# COMPACT_ATOMS: atom_id res chain seq x y z
N MET A 1 29.01 -81.73 -23.94
CA MET A 1 27.61 -81.90 -23.45
C MET A 1 27.56 -81.45 -22.00
N PHE A 2 26.55 -80.62 -21.69
CA PHE A 2 25.98 -80.11 -20.43
C PHE A 2 26.32 -80.87 -19.12
N GLY A 3 26.37 -80.28 -17.92
CA GLY A 3 25.93 -78.97 -17.44
C GLY A 3 25.48 -79.06 -15.95
N ARG A 4 26.06 -78.20 -15.11
CA ARG A 4 25.79 -77.77 -13.71
C ARG A 4 24.50 -78.18 -12.97
N GLY A 5 24.63 -78.27 -11.62
CA GLY A 5 23.57 -77.90 -10.67
C GLY A 5 23.91 -78.05 -9.18
N ASN A 6 24.23 -76.94 -8.50
CA ASN A 6 24.48 -76.82 -7.05
C ASN A 6 23.17 -76.72 -6.24
N LYS A 7 23.11 -77.32 -5.03
CA LYS A 7 22.02 -77.14 -4.04
C LYS A 7 22.56 -76.68 -2.67
N LEU A 8 22.15 -75.47 -2.27
CA LEU A 8 21.64 -75.03 -0.96
C LEU A 8 21.97 -75.87 0.30
N LEU A 9 22.51 -75.27 1.37
CA LEU A 9 21.72 -74.57 2.42
C LEU A 9 22.56 -74.03 3.61
N LYS A 10 22.14 -72.83 4.06
CA LYS A 10 22.14 -72.25 5.44
C LYS A 10 23.46 -71.94 6.16
N GLN A 11 23.76 -70.64 6.24
CA GLN A 11 24.37 -70.00 7.41
C GLN A 11 23.43 -68.91 7.95
N SER A 12 23.16 -68.96 9.25
CA SER A 12 22.43 -67.97 10.03
C SER A 12 23.37 -66.85 10.47
N ARG A 13 23.00 -65.59 10.23
CA ARG A 13 23.71 -64.39 10.71
C ARG A 13 23.01 -63.85 11.96
N GLY A 14 23.73 -63.81 13.09
CA GLY A 14 23.34 -63.03 14.26
C GLY A 14 23.69 -61.55 14.07
N THR A 15 22.67 -60.69 14.04
CA THR A 15 22.80 -59.23 13.94
C THR A 15 22.90 -58.60 15.34
N LYS A 16 23.98 -57.81 15.54
CA LYS A 16 24.19 -56.96 16.72
C LYS A 16 23.10 -55.89 16.81
N LYS A 17 22.41 -55.79 17.96
CA LYS A 17 21.49 -54.69 18.30
C LYS A 17 22.27 -53.38 18.45
N PHE A 18 22.27 -52.56 17.39
CA PHE A 18 22.77 -51.19 17.45
C PHE A 18 21.76 -50.26 18.12
N GLN A 19 22.28 -49.27 18.84
CA GLN A 19 21.59 -48.29 19.69
C GLN A 19 20.68 -47.33 18.88
N ALA A 20 19.57 -47.84 18.34
CA ALA A 20 18.56 -47.06 17.64
C ALA A 20 18.00 -45.84 18.43
N PRO A 21 17.74 -45.91 19.76
CA PRO A 21 17.16 -44.76 20.46
C PRO A 21 18.14 -43.59 20.63
N VAL A 22 19.45 -43.86 20.71
CA VAL A 22 20.47 -42.81 20.85
C VAL A 22 20.63 -42.04 19.54
N VAL A 23 20.61 -42.73 18.40
CA VAL A 23 20.68 -42.09 17.08
C VAL A 23 19.43 -41.24 16.82
N PHE A 24 18.24 -41.73 17.19
CA PHE A 24 17.00 -40.96 17.05
C PHE A 24 16.97 -39.70 17.92
N ALA A 25 17.39 -39.78 19.18
CA ALA A 25 17.48 -38.62 20.05
C ALA A 25 18.48 -37.58 19.55
N SER A 26 19.61 -38.05 19.00
CA SER A 26 20.63 -37.20 18.39
C SER A 26 20.11 -36.48 17.15
N LEU A 27 19.33 -37.17 16.31
CA LEU A 27 18.75 -36.60 15.10
C LEU A 27 17.70 -35.51 15.43
N ILE A 28 16.88 -35.74 16.46
CA ILE A 28 15.90 -34.75 16.93
C ILE A 28 16.60 -33.50 17.46
N LEU A 29 17.68 -33.65 18.24
CA LEU A 29 18.47 -32.52 18.73
C LEU A 29 19.12 -31.73 17.60
N VAL A 30 19.62 -32.40 16.55
CA VAL A 30 20.16 -31.73 15.35
C VAL A 30 19.06 -30.99 14.60
N ILE A 31 17.87 -31.59 14.43
CA ILE A 31 16.74 -30.92 13.77
C ILE A 31 16.27 -29.71 14.59
N VAL A 32 16.14 -29.82 15.91
CA VAL A 32 15.78 -28.70 16.79
C VAL A 32 16.85 -27.62 16.74
N ALA A 33 18.14 -27.97 16.77
CA ALA A 33 19.22 -27.02 16.61
C ALA A 33 19.17 -26.33 15.23
N LEU A 34 18.92 -27.07 14.14
CA LEU A 34 18.76 -26.49 12.80
C LEU A 34 17.53 -25.57 12.72
N VAL A 35 16.41 -25.91 13.38
CA VAL A 35 15.23 -25.02 13.47
C VAL A 35 15.53 -23.79 14.33
N LEU A 36 16.35 -23.88 15.37
CA LEU A 36 16.75 -22.72 16.18
C LEU A 36 17.80 -21.83 15.47
N PHE A 37 18.73 -22.42 14.72
CA PHE A 37 19.79 -21.72 14.00
C PHE A 37 19.33 -21.17 12.63
N PHE A 38 18.44 -21.87 11.93
CA PHE A 38 17.94 -21.50 10.60
C PHE A 38 16.46 -21.13 10.56
N GLY A 39 15.68 -21.42 11.60
CA GLY A 39 14.27 -20.99 11.72
C GLY A 39 14.09 -19.53 12.10
N LYS A 40 15.18 -18.77 12.30
CA LYS A 40 15.18 -17.32 12.11
C LYS A 40 15.23 -17.00 10.61
N ASN A 41 14.22 -17.45 9.86
CA ASN A 41 13.75 -16.63 8.76
C ASN A 41 13.11 -15.44 9.44
N GLY A 42 13.95 -14.42 9.67
CA GLY A 42 13.58 -13.23 10.38
C GLY A 42 12.25 -12.74 9.84
N ASP A 43 11.34 -12.50 10.77
CA ASP A 43 10.41 -11.40 10.64
C ASP A 43 11.22 -10.26 10.02
N LYS A 44 11.00 -10.02 8.72
CA LYS A 44 11.02 -8.66 8.21
C LYS A 44 9.82 -8.00 8.85
N SER A 45 9.91 -7.78 10.16
CA SER A 45 9.28 -6.67 10.83
C SER A 45 9.59 -5.51 9.90
N SER A 46 8.53 -5.06 9.21
CA SER A 46 8.54 -3.82 8.48
C SER A 46 9.24 -2.82 9.38
N LEU A 47 10.42 -2.38 8.97
CA LEU A 47 11.08 -1.24 9.58
C LEU A 47 10.11 -0.09 9.37
N MET A 48 9.19 0.10 10.32
CA MET A 48 8.44 1.34 10.39
C MET A 48 9.53 2.40 10.52
N PRO A 49 9.62 3.34 9.57
CA PRO A 49 10.54 4.45 9.71
C PRO A 49 10.31 5.10 11.07
N ASP A 50 11.37 5.58 11.71
CA ASP A 50 11.27 6.35 12.95
C ASP A 50 10.35 7.57 12.72
N LEU A 51 9.06 7.39 13.04
CA LEU A 51 8.00 8.38 12.84
C LEU A 51 8.29 9.68 13.60
N ASN A 52 9.14 9.63 14.64
CA ASN A 52 9.51 10.78 15.45
C ASN A 52 10.49 11.73 14.76
N ASN A 53 11.31 11.25 13.82
CA ASN A 53 12.37 12.06 13.19
C ASN A 53 12.19 12.26 11.67
N GLN A 54 11.17 11.66 11.07
CA GLN A 54 10.89 11.87 9.65
C GLN A 54 10.25 13.25 9.44
N LYS A 55 11.01 14.16 8.84
CA LYS A 55 10.42 15.34 8.18
C LYS A 55 9.67 14.83 6.95
N TRP A 56 8.38 14.58 7.07
CA TRP A 56 7.55 14.01 6.00
C TRP A 56 7.55 14.88 4.73
N ASN A 57 7.76 16.19 4.90
CA ASN A 57 7.93 17.17 3.81
C ASN A 57 9.38 17.32 3.30
N ILE A 58 10.31 16.35 3.53
CA ILE A 58 11.68 16.42 2.97
C ILE A 58 11.65 16.67 1.45
N PHE A 59 10.64 16.13 0.77
CA PHE A 59 10.50 16.27 -0.68
C PHE A 59 9.90 17.61 -1.12
N ASP A 60 9.28 18.43 -0.25
CA ASP A 60 8.79 19.76 -0.66
C ASP A 60 9.94 20.66 -1.15
N SER A 61 11.16 20.41 -0.64
CA SER A 61 12.36 21.09 -1.10
C SER A 61 12.92 20.56 -2.44
N LEU A 62 12.51 19.35 -2.84
CA LEU A 62 13.00 18.64 -4.04
C LEU A 62 11.97 18.64 -5.18
N VAL A 63 10.70 18.69 -4.85
CA VAL A 63 9.56 18.60 -5.75
C VAL A 63 8.54 19.65 -5.32
N ARG A 64 8.19 20.52 -6.26
CA ARG A 64 7.04 21.41 -6.11
C ARG A 64 5.84 20.80 -6.81
N LEU A 65 4.71 20.68 -6.11
CA LEU A 65 3.44 20.31 -6.74
C LEU A 65 2.97 21.46 -7.65
N ASP A 66 2.88 21.18 -8.94
CA ASP A 66 2.48 22.11 -9.99
C ASP A 66 1.74 21.32 -11.09
N PRO A 67 0.49 20.91 -10.82
CA PRO A 67 -0.23 20.01 -11.71
C PRO A 67 -0.67 20.70 -13.01
N SER A 68 -0.89 19.87 -14.03
CA SER A 68 -1.77 20.18 -15.15
C SER A 68 -3.14 19.54 -14.90
N VAL A 69 -4.21 20.25 -15.28
CA VAL A 69 -5.59 19.83 -15.08
C VAL A 69 -6.32 19.86 -16.42
N GLU A 70 -7.05 18.80 -16.72
CA GLU A 70 -7.95 18.73 -17.89
C GLU A 70 -9.27 18.07 -17.48
N LEU A 71 -10.37 18.53 -18.07
CA LEU A 71 -11.65 17.85 -17.98
C LEU A 71 -11.85 16.99 -19.22
N ARG A 72 -11.96 15.67 -19.04
CA ARG A 72 -12.15 14.74 -20.16
C ARG A 72 -13.20 13.71 -19.80
N ASN A 73 -14.13 13.44 -20.72
CA ASN A 73 -15.26 12.52 -20.50
C ASN A 73 -16.08 12.82 -19.22
N GLY A 74 -16.15 14.10 -18.82
CA GLY A 74 -16.86 14.55 -17.63
C GLY A 74 -16.14 14.27 -16.31
N THR A 75 -14.87 13.87 -16.33
CA THR A 75 -14.06 13.57 -15.14
C THR A 75 -12.76 14.37 -15.13
N ASP A 76 -12.30 14.75 -13.94
CA ASP A 76 -11.00 15.42 -13.80
C ASP A 76 -9.85 14.46 -14.11
N LEU A 77 -8.94 14.93 -14.96
CA LEU A 77 -7.66 14.33 -15.27
C LEU A 77 -6.58 15.28 -14.76
N ILE A 78 -5.81 14.86 -13.76
CA ILE A 78 -4.76 15.69 -13.15
C ILE A 78 -3.44 14.94 -13.21
N TRP A 79 -2.38 15.63 -13.64
CA TRP A 79 -1.07 15.00 -13.77
C TRP A 79 0.08 15.96 -13.51
N GLN A 80 1.24 15.38 -13.24
CA GLN A 80 2.50 16.08 -13.20
C GLN A 80 3.61 15.18 -13.73
N ILE A 81 4.46 15.72 -14.61
CA ILE A 81 5.56 15.00 -15.24
C ILE A 81 6.86 15.62 -14.73
N PRO A 82 7.74 14.87 -14.04
CA PRO A 82 9.04 15.37 -13.64
C PRO A 82 10.00 15.40 -14.83
N ASP A 83 11.11 16.15 -14.71
CA ASP A 83 12.16 16.11 -15.73
C ASP A 83 12.75 14.70 -15.87
N SER A 84 12.93 14.25 -17.10
CA SER A 84 13.44 12.91 -17.45
C SER A 84 12.66 11.78 -16.75
N PRO A 85 11.35 11.62 -17.05
CA PRO A 85 10.54 10.59 -16.42
C PRO A 85 11.03 9.19 -16.82
N LYS A 86 11.09 8.27 -15.85
CA LYS A 86 11.51 6.87 -16.09
C LYS A 86 10.37 5.87 -16.13
N ALA A 87 9.19 6.26 -15.67
CA ALA A 87 7.99 5.42 -15.61
C ALA A 87 6.73 6.27 -15.54
N VAL A 88 5.59 5.67 -15.85
CA VAL A 88 4.25 6.22 -15.64
C VAL A 88 3.62 5.57 -14.41
N LEU A 89 2.98 6.36 -13.55
CA LEU A 89 2.16 5.89 -12.44
C LEU A 89 0.75 6.44 -12.54
N PHE A 90 -0.22 5.54 -12.72
CA PHE A 90 -1.65 5.84 -12.61
C PHE A 90 -2.13 5.68 -11.16
N LEU A 91 -2.85 6.67 -10.63
CA LEU A 91 -3.41 6.68 -9.27
C LEU A 91 -4.94 6.67 -9.32
N ALA A 92 -5.55 5.70 -8.63
CA ALA A 92 -6.99 5.57 -8.45
C ALA A 92 -7.40 5.75 -6.99
N HIS A 93 -8.17 6.79 -6.70
CA HIS A 93 -8.60 7.14 -5.33
C HIS A 93 -9.57 6.10 -4.72
N GLY A 94 -9.74 6.13 -3.39
CA GLY A 94 -10.80 5.40 -2.69
C GLY A 94 -12.18 6.06 -2.83
N CYS A 95 -13.23 5.46 -2.28
CA CYS A 95 -14.56 6.07 -2.29
C CYS A 95 -14.54 7.47 -1.64
N SER A 96 -15.34 8.40 -2.18
CA SER A 96 -15.39 9.81 -1.78
C SER A 96 -14.15 10.64 -2.10
N GLY A 97 -13.08 10.02 -2.60
CA GLY A 97 -11.92 10.69 -3.15
C GLY A 97 -12.16 11.23 -4.56
N ARG A 98 -11.15 11.92 -5.10
CA ARG A 98 -11.08 12.47 -6.47
C ARG A 98 -9.64 12.74 -6.87
N ALA A 99 -9.35 12.91 -8.16
CA ALA A 99 -8.01 13.29 -8.63
C ALA A 99 -7.48 14.56 -7.93
N ALA A 100 -8.36 15.52 -7.64
CA ALA A 100 -8.05 16.77 -6.94
C ALA A 100 -7.55 16.59 -5.50
N ASN A 101 -7.66 15.40 -4.89
CA ASN A 101 -7.06 15.14 -3.57
C ASN A 101 -5.54 14.96 -3.63
N PHE A 102 -4.98 14.57 -4.77
CA PHE A 102 -3.55 14.24 -4.93
C PHE A 102 -2.62 15.44 -5.10
N TRP A 103 -3.16 16.65 -5.29
CA TRP A 103 -2.36 17.87 -5.44
C TRP A 103 -2.85 18.98 -4.54
N ASP A 104 -1.95 19.91 -4.25
CA ASP A 104 -2.28 21.16 -3.59
C ASP A 104 -3.20 22.06 -4.40
N LYS A 105 -4.01 22.82 -3.65
CA LYS A 105 -4.63 24.01 -4.19
C LYS A 105 -3.56 24.96 -4.73
N SER A 106 -3.70 25.34 -6.00
CA SER A 106 -2.78 26.24 -6.69
C SER A 106 -3.54 27.07 -7.74
N PRO A 107 -2.94 28.12 -8.32
CA PRO A 107 -3.57 28.85 -9.41
C PRO A 107 -3.93 27.98 -10.62
N LYS A 108 -3.16 26.91 -10.88
CA LYS A 108 -3.44 25.95 -11.97
C LYS A 108 -4.47 24.88 -11.59
N CYS A 109 -4.65 24.61 -10.30
CA CYS A 109 -5.68 23.73 -9.79
C CYS A 109 -6.40 24.37 -8.59
N PRO A 110 -7.33 25.30 -8.82
CA PRO A 110 -8.03 26.01 -7.74
C PRO A 110 -8.97 25.10 -6.93
N ASN A 111 -9.38 23.97 -7.51
CA ASN A 111 -10.25 22.96 -6.90
C ASN A 111 -9.49 21.81 -6.25
N CYS A 112 -8.16 21.79 -6.35
CA CYS A 112 -7.33 20.84 -5.65
C CYS A 112 -7.41 21.06 -4.12
N VAL A 113 -7.36 19.96 -3.37
CA VAL A 113 -7.49 19.95 -1.91
C VAL A 113 -6.19 19.54 -1.25
N GLY A 114 -5.53 18.51 -1.78
CA GLY A 114 -4.27 18.03 -1.25
C GLY A 114 -4.43 17.33 0.10
N LEU A 115 -5.13 16.20 0.10
CA LEU A 115 -5.24 15.36 1.30
C LEU A 115 -3.85 14.83 1.69
N PRO A 116 -3.52 14.76 2.99
CA PRO A 116 -2.21 14.35 3.50
C PRO A 116 -1.62 13.08 2.88
N GLU A 117 -2.40 12.01 2.71
CA GLU A 117 -1.84 10.76 2.19
C GLU A 117 -1.64 10.80 0.67
N GLU A 118 -2.65 11.23 -0.07
CA GLU A 118 -2.64 11.29 -1.52
C GLU A 118 -1.52 12.20 -2.04
N ARG A 119 -1.38 13.39 -1.47
CA ARG A 119 -0.35 14.36 -1.88
C ARG A 119 1.07 13.82 -1.63
N LEU A 120 1.29 13.12 -0.53
CA LEU A 120 2.61 12.62 -0.15
C LEU A 120 3.00 11.49 -1.11
N ILE A 121 2.05 10.64 -1.51
CA ILE A 121 2.27 9.63 -2.56
C ILE A 121 2.74 10.30 -3.87
N VAL A 122 2.11 11.40 -4.29
CA VAL A 122 2.55 12.14 -5.48
C VAL A 122 3.96 12.70 -5.32
N LEU A 123 4.25 13.33 -4.18
CA LEU A 123 5.59 13.87 -3.89
C LEU A 123 6.67 12.79 -3.95
N HIS A 124 6.43 11.64 -3.31
CA HIS A 124 7.34 10.49 -3.34
C HIS A 124 7.55 9.96 -4.77
N ALA A 125 6.48 9.82 -5.55
CA ALA A 125 6.55 9.31 -6.92
C ALA A 125 7.30 10.27 -7.85
N LEU A 126 7.00 11.58 -7.79
CA LEU A 126 7.68 12.61 -8.59
C LEU A 126 9.16 12.73 -8.22
N ALA A 127 9.51 12.65 -6.93
CA ALA A 127 10.89 12.66 -6.45
C ALA A 127 11.70 11.49 -7.04
N ARG A 128 11.04 10.36 -7.28
CA ARG A 128 11.59 9.19 -7.97
C ARG A 128 11.37 9.18 -9.47
N LYS A 129 11.08 10.33 -10.09
CA LYS A 129 10.97 10.48 -11.54
C LYS A 129 9.88 9.63 -12.20
N PHE A 130 8.79 9.33 -11.48
CA PHE A 130 7.57 8.81 -12.09
C PHE A 130 6.74 9.98 -12.63
N ALA A 131 6.26 9.87 -13.87
CA ALA A 131 5.20 10.73 -14.39
C ALA A 131 3.87 10.25 -13.78
N VAL A 132 3.19 11.13 -13.03
CA VAL A 132 2.04 10.76 -12.22
C VAL A 132 0.75 11.26 -12.86
N LEU A 133 -0.24 10.38 -12.98
CA LEU A 133 -1.58 10.64 -13.51
C LEU A 133 -2.63 10.18 -12.51
N ALA A 134 -3.59 11.04 -12.15
CA ALA A 134 -4.79 10.66 -11.43
C ALA A 134 -6.05 11.01 -12.23
N ILE A 135 -7.06 10.15 -12.13
CA ILE A 135 -8.38 10.31 -12.77
C ILE A 135 -9.43 10.24 -11.67
N SER A 136 -10.42 11.12 -11.70
CA SER A 136 -11.61 11.02 -10.84
C SER A 136 -12.56 9.96 -11.38
N SER A 137 -13.13 9.13 -10.50
CA SER A 137 -14.25 8.27 -10.88
C SER A 137 -15.48 9.12 -11.25
N LYS A 138 -16.39 8.56 -12.05
CA LYS A 138 -17.67 9.21 -12.40
C LYS A 138 -18.59 9.42 -11.21
N GLY A 139 -18.50 8.54 -10.21
CA GLY A 139 -19.31 8.57 -9.00
C GLY A 139 -18.49 8.79 -7.74
N VAL A 140 -19.08 8.43 -6.60
CA VAL A 140 -18.38 8.42 -5.30
C VAL A 140 -17.30 7.34 -5.26
N CYS A 141 -17.55 6.20 -5.90
CA CYS A 141 -16.62 5.06 -5.99
C CYS A 141 -16.44 4.68 -7.45
N TRP A 142 -15.34 3.98 -7.74
CA TRP A 142 -15.10 3.38 -9.04
C TRP A 142 -16.09 2.26 -9.36
N SER A 143 -16.56 2.23 -10.59
CA SER A 143 -17.37 1.17 -11.17
C SER A 143 -16.51 0.26 -12.06
N LEU A 144 -16.79 -1.05 -12.03
CA LEU A 144 -16.03 -2.04 -12.82
C LEU A 144 -16.58 -2.25 -14.24
N GLY A 145 -17.62 -1.51 -14.61
CA GLY A 145 -18.30 -1.59 -15.91
C GLY A 145 -17.64 -0.70 -16.97
N GLU A 146 -18.44 0.09 -17.67
CA GLU A 146 -17.99 0.95 -18.78
C GLU A 146 -16.86 1.92 -18.40
N GLU A 147 -16.80 2.36 -17.14
CA GLU A 147 -15.76 3.25 -16.64
C GLU A 147 -14.35 2.69 -16.86
N ARG A 148 -14.17 1.36 -16.79
CA ARG A 148 -12.88 0.71 -17.03
C ARG A 148 -12.35 1.00 -18.43
N TRP A 149 -13.21 0.90 -19.44
CA TRP A 149 -12.87 1.18 -20.83
C TRP A 149 -12.57 2.66 -21.07
N VAL A 150 -13.38 3.54 -20.47
CA VAL A 150 -13.18 4.99 -20.57
C VAL A 150 -11.84 5.38 -19.96
N VAL A 151 -11.51 4.89 -18.77
CA VAL A 151 -10.25 5.19 -18.07
C VAL A 151 -9.05 4.61 -18.80
N LYS A 152 -9.14 3.35 -19.27
CA LYS A 152 -8.11 2.76 -20.14
C LYS A 152 -7.79 3.67 -21.33
N SER A 153 -8.83 4.16 -22.02
CA SER A 153 -8.66 5.05 -23.18
C SER A 153 -8.02 6.38 -22.80
N MET A 154 -8.36 6.95 -21.63
CA MET A 154 -7.80 8.21 -21.14
C MET A 154 -6.33 8.06 -20.76
N ILE A 155 -5.95 6.96 -20.11
CA ILE A 155 -4.54 6.69 -19.78
C ILE A 155 -3.72 6.53 -21.08
N GLN A 156 -4.20 5.72 -22.03
CA GLN A 156 -3.50 5.51 -23.31
C GLN A 156 -3.36 6.80 -24.11
N TRP A 157 -4.44 7.59 -24.19
CA TRP A 157 -4.41 8.89 -24.84
C TRP A 157 -3.39 9.82 -24.16
N TRP A 158 -3.40 9.93 -22.83
CA TRP A 158 -2.49 10.81 -22.10
C TRP A 158 -1.03 10.38 -22.29
N ILE A 159 -0.73 9.07 -22.25
CA ILE A 159 0.61 8.54 -22.51
C ILE A 159 1.10 8.96 -23.90
N SER A 160 0.26 8.78 -24.91
CA SER A 160 0.60 9.12 -26.30
C SER A 160 0.77 10.62 -26.51
N GLU A 161 -0.16 11.43 -26.01
CA GLU A 161 -0.12 12.89 -26.06
C GLU A 161 1.13 13.47 -25.39
N LYS A 162 1.56 12.85 -24.28
CA LYS A 162 2.76 13.27 -23.52
C LYS A 162 4.03 12.56 -23.96
N LYS A 163 3.98 11.73 -25.01
CA LYS A 163 5.11 11.00 -25.60
C LYS A 163 5.83 10.09 -24.58
N LEU A 164 5.05 9.43 -23.73
CA LEU A 164 5.53 8.54 -22.66
C LEU A 164 5.44 7.06 -23.06
N ASP A 165 5.12 6.75 -24.33
CA ASP A 165 4.80 5.40 -24.82
C ASP A 165 5.91 4.36 -24.63
N LYS A 166 7.15 4.80 -24.45
CA LYS A 166 8.32 3.94 -24.24
C LYS A 166 8.58 3.61 -22.77
N LEU A 167 7.86 4.24 -21.86
CA LEU A 167 8.08 4.08 -20.42
C LEU A 167 7.23 2.93 -19.86
N PRO A 168 7.75 2.19 -18.86
CA PRO A 168 6.95 1.21 -18.13
C PRO A 168 5.79 1.90 -17.39
N ILE A 169 4.62 1.26 -17.41
CA ILE A 169 3.39 1.77 -16.81
C ILE A 169 3.08 0.98 -15.54
N PHE A 170 2.80 1.68 -14.46
CA PHE A 170 2.39 1.14 -13.17
C PHE A 170 1.05 1.74 -12.77
N ALA A 171 0.33 1.05 -11.88
CA ALA A 171 -0.90 1.57 -11.30
C ALA A 171 -0.96 1.32 -9.80
N MET A 172 -1.59 2.24 -9.09
CA MET A 172 -1.88 2.13 -7.67
C MET A 172 -3.32 2.55 -7.43
N GLY A 173 -4.04 1.78 -6.62
CA GLY A 173 -5.41 2.11 -6.26
C GLY A 173 -5.72 1.83 -4.80
N ALA A 174 -6.50 2.71 -4.18
CA ALA A 174 -6.95 2.56 -2.80
C ALA A 174 -8.43 2.14 -2.73
N SER A 175 -8.76 1.17 -1.88
CA SER A 175 -10.15 0.70 -1.66
C SER A 175 -10.89 0.40 -2.97
N SER A 176 -11.97 1.11 -3.32
CA SER A 176 -12.66 0.97 -4.62
C SER A 176 -11.74 1.16 -5.82
N GLY A 177 -10.78 2.09 -5.74
CA GLY A 177 -9.72 2.28 -6.74
C GLY A 177 -8.78 1.09 -6.84
N GLY A 178 -8.50 0.40 -5.74
CA GLY A 178 -7.70 -0.83 -5.74
C GLY A 178 -8.42 -1.99 -6.42
N TYR A 179 -9.72 -2.17 -6.15
CA TYR A 179 -10.54 -3.13 -6.89
C TYR A 179 -10.59 -2.77 -8.39
N PHE A 180 -10.75 -1.49 -8.72
CA PHE A 180 -10.75 -1.00 -10.08
C PHE A 180 -9.43 -1.27 -10.81
N VAL A 181 -8.29 -0.92 -10.20
CA VAL A 181 -6.95 -1.18 -10.76
C VAL A 181 -6.74 -2.67 -11.00
N SER A 182 -7.16 -3.54 -10.07
CA SER A 182 -7.06 -4.99 -10.26
C SER A 182 -7.85 -5.48 -11.49
N ALA A 183 -9.01 -4.88 -11.77
CA ALA A 183 -9.80 -5.23 -12.94
C ALA A 183 -9.19 -4.65 -14.23
N LEU A 184 -8.75 -3.39 -14.20
CA LEU A 184 -8.11 -2.71 -15.32
C LEU A 184 -6.82 -3.42 -15.77
N ALA A 185 -6.07 -3.98 -14.81
CA ALA A 185 -4.86 -4.74 -15.07
C ALA A 185 -5.06 -6.05 -15.87
N ALA A 186 -6.30 -6.55 -15.96
CA ALA A 186 -6.62 -7.66 -16.86
C ALA A 186 -6.73 -7.21 -18.34
N GLU A 187 -6.93 -5.91 -18.59
CA GLU A 187 -7.19 -5.36 -19.93
C GLU A 187 -6.10 -4.42 -20.43
N MET A 188 -5.22 -3.96 -19.54
CA MET A 188 -4.13 -3.04 -19.83
C MET A 188 -2.83 -3.58 -19.23
N GLN A 189 -1.75 -3.55 -20.03
CA GLN A 189 -0.46 -4.05 -19.60
C GLN A 189 0.23 -3.05 -18.67
N PHE A 190 0.21 -3.36 -17.37
CA PHE A 190 1.08 -2.75 -16.38
C PHE A 190 2.30 -3.64 -16.14
N ARG A 191 3.42 -3.05 -15.70
CA ARG A 191 4.58 -3.81 -15.20
C ARG A 191 4.36 -4.31 -13.78
N GLY A 192 3.65 -3.51 -12.98
CA GLY A 192 3.25 -3.87 -11.63
C GLY A 192 2.09 -2.99 -11.15
N ILE A 193 1.33 -3.51 -10.19
CA ILE A 193 0.25 -2.79 -9.52
C ILE A 193 0.40 -2.84 -8.00
N ALA A 194 -0.08 -1.80 -7.32
CA ALA A 194 -0.20 -1.77 -5.87
C ALA A 194 -1.66 -1.55 -5.46
N LEU A 195 -2.17 -2.44 -4.62
CA LEU A 195 -3.55 -2.41 -4.14
C LEU A 195 -3.56 -2.02 -2.66
N MET A 196 -3.81 -0.74 -2.40
CA MET A 196 -3.96 -0.22 -1.05
C MET A 196 -5.34 -0.53 -0.51
N ILE A 197 -5.40 -1.08 0.70
CA ILE A 197 -6.63 -1.40 1.44
C ILE A 197 -7.71 -2.05 0.55
N ALA A 198 -7.28 -2.86 -0.42
CA ALA A 198 -8.11 -3.57 -1.39
C ALA A 198 -7.55 -4.98 -1.63
N ALA A 199 -8.44 -5.97 -1.78
CA ALA A 199 -8.03 -7.34 -2.10
C ALA A 199 -8.05 -7.65 -3.61
N GLY A 200 -8.56 -6.72 -4.44
CA GLY A 200 -8.79 -6.96 -5.87
C GLY A 200 -10.00 -7.87 -6.16
N VAL A 201 -10.31 -8.08 -7.44
CA VAL A 201 -11.50 -8.82 -7.92
C VAL A 201 -11.17 -10.16 -8.59
N TYR A 202 -10.10 -10.81 -8.16
CA TYR A 202 -9.52 -11.99 -8.82
C TYR A 202 -10.45 -13.20 -8.94
N SER A 203 -11.46 -13.34 -8.09
CA SER A 203 -12.49 -14.39 -8.23
C SER A 203 -13.34 -14.25 -9.50
N HIS A 204 -13.31 -13.08 -10.14
CA HIS A 204 -14.08 -12.76 -11.34
C HIS A 204 -13.19 -12.53 -12.57
N LEU A 205 -11.87 -12.75 -12.44
CA LEU A 205 -10.90 -12.54 -13.51
C LEU A 205 -10.23 -13.86 -13.87
N ASP A 206 -10.08 -14.11 -15.16
CA ASP A 206 -9.20 -15.18 -15.65
C ASP A 206 -7.76 -14.66 -15.71
N ILE A 207 -7.08 -14.71 -14.55
CA ILE A 207 -5.68 -14.28 -14.48
C ILE A 207 -4.73 -15.44 -14.80
N THR A 208 -3.71 -15.13 -15.59
CA THR A 208 -2.62 -16.03 -15.96
C THR A 208 -1.28 -15.42 -15.54
N LYS A 209 -0.16 -16.12 -15.77
CA LYS A 209 1.19 -15.61 -15.50
C LYS A 209 1.54 -14.27 -16.18
N THR A 210 0.74 -13.81 -17.14
CA THR A 210 0.92 -12.51 -17.81
C THR A 210 0.27 -11.36 -17.06
N TYR A 211 -0.47 -11.62 -15.98
CA TYR A 211 -1.02 -10.60 -15.11
C TYR A 211 0.13 -9.89 -14.36
N PRO A 212 0.04 -8.56 -14.14
CA PRO A 212 1.15 -7.79 -13.55
C PRO A 212 1.51 -8.24 -12.12
N ALA A 213 2.78 -8.02 -11.78
CA ALA A 213 3.25 -8.20 -10.42
C ALA A 213 2.41 -7.34 -9.45
N THR A 214 1.93 -7.94 -8.36
CA THR A 214 0.93 -7.32 -7.48
C THR A 214 1.45 -7.16 -6.06
N LEU A 215 1.48 -5.92 -5.58
CA LEU A 215 1.75 -5.60 -4.18
C LEU A 215 0.44 -5.30 -3.45
N PHE A 216 0.13 -6.06 -2.40
CA PHE A 216 -0.98 -5.75 -1.50
C PHE A 216 -0.49 -4.89 -0.35
N VAL A 217 -1.08 -3.72 -0.15
CA VAL A 217 -0.74 -2.81 0.95
C VAL A 217 -1.96 -2.71 1.83
N HIS A 218 -1.93 -3.26 3.04
CA HIS A 218 -3.14 -3.40 3.84
C HIS A 218 -2.90 -3.22 5.33
N MET A 219 -3.98 -2.90 6.03
CA MET A 219 -4.00 -2.70 7.47
C MET A 219 -4.59 -3.94 8.14
N PRO A 220 -3.85 -4.65 9.01
CA PRO A 220 -4.30 -5.92 9.57
C PRO A 220 -5.58 -5.86 10.40
N LYS A 221 -5.96 -4.70 10.98
CA LYS A 221 -7.25 -4.56 11.68
C LYS A 221 -8.44 -4.75 10.73
N ASP A 222 -8.27 -4.61 9.41
CA ASP A 222 -9.28 -4.97 8.42
C ASP A 222 -9.23 -6.47 8.12
N GLU A 223 -9.61 -7.28 9.11
CA GLU A 223 -9.45 -8.74 9.10
C GLU A 223 -10.10 -9.42 7.88
N LYS A 224 -11.28 -8.94 7.48
CA LYS A 224 -12.01 -9.47 6.31
C LYS A 224 -11.18 -9.32 5.04
N ARG A 225 -10.44 -8.22 4.92
CA ARG A 225 -9.59 -7.98 3.76
C ARG A 225 -8.28 -8.71 3.86
N GLN A 226 -7.65 -8.73 5.03
CA GLN A 226 -6.44 -9.50 5.27
C GLN A 226 -6.65 -10.96 4.84
N GLN A 227 -7.72 -11.61 5.29
CA GLN A 227 -8.03 -13.00 4.95
C GLN A 227 -8.19 -13.22 3.43
N LYS A 228 -8.73 -12.24 2.70
CA LYS A 228 -8.83 -12.32 1.24
C LYS A 228 -7.47 -12.18 0.57
N ILE A 229 -6.65 -11.23 1.04
CA ILE A 229 -5.29 -11.00 0.54
C ILE A 229 -4.44 -12.25 0.73
N GLU A 230 -4.48 -12.88 1.91
CA GLU A 230 -3.74 -14.12 2.19
C GLU A 230 -4.08 -15.23 1.18
N ARG A 231 -5.36 -15.40 0.83
CA ARG A 231 -5.80 -16.37 -0.19
C ARG A 231 -5.29 -15.99 -1.59
N TYR A 232 -5.35 -14.72 -1.95
CA TYR A 232 -4.93 -14.27 -3.27
C TYR A 232 -3.42 -14.27 -3.46
N LEU A 233 -2.63 -14.03 -2.41
CA LEU A 233 -1.18 -14.20 -2.42
C LEU A 233 -0.79 -15.64 -2.81
N VAL A 234 -1.42 -16.64 -2.18
CA VAL A 234 -1.17 -18.05 -2.51
C VAL A 234 -1.57 -18.34 -3.95
N MET A 235 -2.80 -17.98 -4.33
CA MET A 235 -3.33 -18.22 -5.68
C MET A 235 -2.49 -17.57 -6.78
N MET A 236 -1.99 -16.35 -6.57
CA MET A 236 -1.14 -15.65 -7.53
C MET A 236 0.22 -16.32 -7.71
N ARG A 237 0.87 -16.69 -6.59
CA ARG A 237 2.17 -17.36 -6.60
C ARG A 237 2.08 -18.72 -7.27
N ASP A 238 1.01 -19.47 -7.03
CA ASP A 238 0.74 -20.75 -7.69
C ASP A 238 0.57 -20.60 -9.22
N LYS A 239 0.07 -19.45 -9.68
CA LYS A 239 -0.03 -19.09 -11.10
C LYS A 239 1.26 -18.50 -11.68
N GLY A 240 2.32 -18.39 -10.89
CA GLY A 240 3.59 -17.80 -11.31
C GLY A 240 3.56 -16.28 -11.47
N ILE A 241 2.62 -15.59 -10.81
CA ILE A 241 2.56 -14.13 -10.74
C ILE A 241 3.35 -13.70 -9.50
N ASP A 242 4.27 -12.75 -9.64
CA ASP A 242 4.97 -12.20 -8.48
C ASP A 242 4.00 -11.38 -7.62
N ALA A 243 3.93 -11.73 -6.34
CA ALA A 243 2.99 -11.13 -5.41
C ALA A 243 3.56 -11.05 -3.99
N ALA A 244 3.41 -9.88 -3.39
CA ALA A 244 3.90 -9.57 -2.04
C ALA A 244 2.86 -8.77 -1.25
N GLU A 245 3.07 -8.69 0.06
CA GLU A 245 2.28 -7.83 0.94
C GLU A 245 3.14 -6.89 1.77
N VAL A 246 2.56 -5.76 2.12
CA VAL A 246 3.04 -4.81 3.13
C VAL A 246 1.92 -4.59 4.12
N LYS A 247 2.22 -4.79 5.40
CA LYS A 247 1.30 -4.60 6.51
C LYS A 247 1.51 -3.21 7.13
N CYS A 248 0.47 -2.40 7.11
CA CYS A 248 0.43 -1.07 7.67
C CYS A 248 -0.11 -1.18 9.10
N MET A 249 0.78 -1.07 10.09
CA MET A 249 0.44 -1.20 11.51
C MET A 249 -0.03 0.14 12.08
N GLU A 250 -0.77 0.08 13.19
CA GLU A 250 -1.08 1.27 13.98
C GLU A 250 0.19 1.88 14.55
N PHE A 251 0.13 3.18 14.82
CA PHE A 251 1.26 3.91 15.38
C PHE A 251 0.75 5.05 16.28
N PRO A 252 1.59 5.51 17.23
CA PRO A 252 1.17 6.54 18.16
C PRO A 252 1.19 7.91 17.47
N LEU A 253 0.18 8.72 17.77
CA LEU A 253 0.23 10.15 17.50
C LEU A 253 1.27 10.81 18.41
N THR A 254 1.83 11.90 17.93
CA THR A 254 2.72 12.78 18.70
C THR A 254 2.18 14.20 18.68
N PRO A 255 2.59 15.08 19.62
CA PRO A 255 2.10 16.46 19.63
C PRO A 255 2.39 17.24 18.34
N GLN A 256 3.42 16.86 17.58
CA GLN A 256 3.80 17.49 16.31
C GLN A 256 3.24 16.78 15.08
N PHE A 257 2.58 15.62 15.24
CA PHE A 257 2.21 14.74 14.12
C PHE A 257 1.39 15.46 13.04
N PHE A 258 0.31 16.15 13.41
CA PHE A 258 -0.54 16.84 12.45
C PHE A 258 0.19 18.01 11.77
N ALA A 259 0.98 18.79 12.50
CA ALA A 259 1.75 19.89 11.89
C ALA A 259 2.83 19.39 10.91
N ASN A 260 3.37 18.20 11.14
CA ASN A 260 4.38 17.60 10.28
C ASN A 260 3.80 17.06 8.96
N ARG A 261 2.51 16.71 8.95
CA ARG A 261 1.85 16.02 7.82
C ARG A 261 0.83 16.88 7.08
N ILE A 262 0.22 17.84 7.76
CA ILE A 262 -0.84 18.69 7.20
C ILE A 262 -0.26 20.08 6.87
N PRO A 263 -0.08 20.42 5.57
CA PRO A 263 0.43 21.73 5.19
C PRO A 263 -0.45 22.87 5.73
N GLY A 264 0.20 23.87 6.32
CA GLY A 264 -0.48 25.04 6.90
C GLY A 264 -1.00 24.84 8.33
N LEU A 265 -0.99 23.61 8.87
CA LEU A 265 -1.38 23.39 10.27
C LEU A 265 -0.23 23.76 11.20
N SER A 266 -0.46 24.76 12.07
CA SER A 266 0.61 25.26 12.95
C SER A 266 1.02 24.24 14.03
N PRO A 267 2.30 24.20 14.45
CA PRO A 267 2.75 23.36 15.56
C PRO A 267 1.94 23.57 16.84
N THR A 268 1.59 24.81 17.16
CA THR A 268 0.76 25.14 18.34
C THR A 268 -0.63 24.54 18.26
N LEU A 269 -1.26 24.55 17.08
CA LEU A 269 -2.57 23.91 16.89
C LEU A 269 -2.46 22.38 16.98
N SER A 270 -1.40 21.78 16.43
CA SER A 270 -1.14 20.34 16.53
C SER A 270 -1.03 19.89 18.00
N VAL A 271 -0.28 20.62 18.82
CA VAL A 271 -0.15 20.33 20.26
C VAL A 271 -1.52 20.43 20.95
N LYS A 272 -2.30 21.49 20.70
CA LYS A 272 -3.64 21.65 21.28
C LYS A 272 -4.59 20.50 20.90
N LEU A 273 -4.54 20.05 19.65
CA LEU A 273 -5.35 18.91 19.19
C LEU A 273 -4.95 17.64 19.93
N PHE A 274 -3.65 17.37 20.02
CA PHE A 274 -3.10 16.22 20.74
C PHE A 274 -3.56 16.21 22.21
N ASP A 275 -3.42 17.34 22.91
CA ASP A 275 -3.80 17.48 24.31
C ASP A 275 -5.30 17.18 24.53
N VAL A 276 -6.17 17.71 23.66
CA VAL A 276 -7.61 17.46 23.73
C VAL A 276 -7.94 16.00 23.43
N PHE A 277 -7.25 15.38 22.47
CA PHE A 277 -7.47 13.97 22.15
C PHE A 277 -7.04 13.05 23.29
N GLN A 278 -5.95 13.37 23.98
CA GLN A 278 -5.51 12.63 25.15
C GLN A 278 -6.47 12.85 26.34
N GLU A 279 -6.85 14.09 26.61
CA GLU A 279 -7.79 14.43 27.69
C GLU A 279 -9.14 13.72 27.54
N LYS A 280 -9.67 13.67 26.32
CA LYS A 280 -10.94 13.00 26.01
C LYS A 280 -10.81 11.48 25.90
N GLY A 281 -9.59 10.95 26.02
CA GLY A 281 -9.31 9.52 25.92
C GLY A 281 -9.48 8.94 24.52
N PHE A 282 -9.42 9.76 23.47
CA PHE A 282 -9.44 9.30 22.08
C PHE A 282 -8.13 8.62 21.69
N ILE A 283 -7.03 9.10 22.28
CA ILE A 283 -5.74 8.43 22.31
C ILE A 283 -5.42 7.96 23.73
N ASP A 284 -4.61 6.91 23.84
CA ASP A 284 -4.12 6.42 25.13
C ASP A 284 -2.90 7.20 25.65
N GLU A 285 -2.35 6.76 26.79
CA GLU A 285 -1.17 7.38 27.42
C GLU A 285 0.09 7.31 26.56
N ASN A 286 0.15 6.37 25.61
CA ASN A 286 1.25 6.17 24.67
C ASN A 286 0.98 6.83 23.31
N GLY A 287 -0.16 7.50 23.14
CA GLY A 287 -0.55 8.21 21.92
C GLY A 287 -1.27 7.35 20.88
N TYR A 288 -1.60 6.09 21.17
CA TYR A 288 -2.31 5.22 20.23
C TYR A 288 -3.79 5.55 20.18
N MET A 289 -4.35 5.55 18.96
CA MET A 289 -5.79 5.69 18.74
C MET A 289 -6.55 4.52 19.37
N ARG A 290 -7.54 4.83 20.21
CA ARG A 290 -8.38 3.79 20.85
C ARG A 290 -9.48 3.26 19.92
N ASP A 291 -9.92 4.07 18.97
CA ASP A 291 -10.95 3.74 18.00
C ASP A 291 -10.66 4.45 16.68
N ASP A 292 -11.42 4.10 15.65
CA ASP A 292 -11.37 4.71 14.34
C ASP A 292 -11.68 6.21 14.40
N GLY A 293 -10.86 7.04 13.75
CA GLY A 293 -11.05 8.50 13.71
C GLY A 293 -12.42 8.93 13.16
N ARG A 294 -13.09 8.08 12.37
CA ARG A 294 -14.47 8.27 11.90
C ARG A 294 -15.53 8.02 12.96
N ALA A 295 -15.27 7.14 13.92
CA ALA A 295 -16.20 6.78 14.98
C ALA A 295 -16.13 7.77 16.17
N ILE A 296 -15.02 8.48 16.32
CA ILE A 296 -14.75 9.36 17.45
C ILE A 296 -15.39 10.75 17.24
N PRO A 297 -16.11 11.31 18.22
CA PRO A 297 -16.72 12.64 18.16
C PRO A 297 -15.71 13.78 18.41
N TRP A 298 -14.54 13.73 17.75
CA TRP A 298 -13.44 14.65 18.03
C TRP A 298 -13.74 16.10 17.64
N LYS A 299 -14.62 16.31 16.66
CA LYS A 299 -15.08 17.64 16.22
C LYS A 299 -15.80 18.37 17.36
N THR A 300 -16.70 17.67 18.04
CA THR A 300 -17.41 18.20 19.22
C THR A 300 -16.42 18.52 20.35
N ALA A 301 -15.41 17.67 20.58
CA ALA A 301 -14.42 17.92 21.62
C ALA A 301 -13.57 19.18 21.38
N ILE A 302 -13.18 19.45 20.13
CA ILE A 302 -12.41 20.66 19.82
C ILE A 302 -13.28 21.92 19.90
N GLU A 303 -14.57 21.81 19.55
CA GLU A 303 -15.56 22.89 19.72
C GLU A 303 -15.77 23.25 21.21
N GLU A 304 -15.94 22.24 22.08
CA GLU A 304 -16.06 22.43 23.54
C GLU A 304 -14.83 23.12 24.16
N ARG A 305 -13.67 22.95 23.54
CA ARG A 305 -12.39 23.54 23.96
C ARG A 305 -12.10 24.87 23.26
N ASN A 306 -13.04 25.40 22.48
CA ASN A 306 -12.89 26.63 21.68
C ASN A 306 -11.64 26.62 20.77
N ILE A 307 -11.28 25.45 20.24
CA ILE A 307 -10.19 25.31 19.27
C ILE A 307 -10.75 25.60 17.89
N PHE A 308 -10.31 26.71 17.29
CA PHE A 308 -10.71 27.12 15.95
C PHE A 308 -9.75 26.58 14.89
N LEU A 309 -10.31 25.91 13.87
CA LEU A 309 -9.56 25.51 12.67
C LEU A 309 -9.62 26.65 11.64
N PRO A 310 -8.45 27.18 11.19
CA PRO A 310 -8.42 28.33 10.29
C PRO A 310 -8.93 28.01 8.88
N ASP A 311 -8.89 26.73 8.49
CA ASP A 311 -9.44 26.23 7.24
C ASP A 311 -10.36 25.03 7.53
N LYS A 312 -11.54 25.03 6.91
CA LYS A 312 -12.50 23.91 6.99
C LYS A 312 -11.93 22.62 6.38
N LEU A 313 -10.97 22.72 5.45
CA LEU A 313 -10.30 21.56 4.86
C LEU A 313 -9.54 20.74 5.90
N PHE A 314 -9.04 21.36 6.96
CA PHE A 314 -8.34 20.65 8.03
C PHE A 314 -9.20 19.61 8.73
N VAL A 315 -10.52 19.73 8.67
CA VAL A 315 -11.42 18.70 9.23
C VAL A 315 -11.17 17.34 8.58
N ASN A 316 -11.07 17.30 7.25
CA ASN A 316 -10.84 16.06 6.53
C ASN A 316 -9.40 15.59 6.67
N HIS A 317 -8.43 16.51 6.69
CA HIS A 317 -7.01 16.18 6.83
C HIS A 317 -6.71 15.55 8.19
N ILE A 318 -7.23 16.14 9.27
CA ILE A 318 -7.06 15.60 10.63
C ILE A 318 -7.75 14.23 10.74
N GLN A 319 -8.96 14.10 10.18
CA GLN A 319 -9.70 12.85 10.25
C GLN A 319 -8.99 11.70 9.50
N GLU A 320 -8.45 11.96 8.30
CA GLU A 320 -7.64 10.99 7.55
C GLU A 320 -6.43 10.52 8.37
N GLU A 321 -5.68 11.46 8.92
CA GLU A 321 -4.49 11.18 9.74
C GLU A 321 -4.82 10.39 11.03
N MET A 322 -5.98 10.61 11.63
CA MET A 322 -6.48 9.81 12.76
C MET A 322 -6.87 8.39 12.33
N ASN A 323 -7.54 8.22 11.18
CA ASN A 323 -7.88 6.91 10.64
C ASN A 323 -6.63 6.11 10.30
N LEU A 324 -5.64 6.78 9.71
CA LEU A 324 -4.33 6.23 9.38
C LEU A 324 -3.62 5.71 10.63
N ALA A 325 -3.55 6.52 11.70
CA ALA A 325 -2.92 6.13 12.96
C ALA A 325 -3.61 4.94 13.63
N PHE A 326 -4.94 4.85 13.52
CA PHE A 326 -5.68 3.69 13.99
C PHE A 326 -5.41 2.44 13.14
N ALA A 327 -4.92 2.58 11.91
CA ALA A 327 -4.64 1.51 10.96
C ALA A 327 -5.85 0.60 10.68
N TYR A 328 -6.96 1.20 10.21
CA TYR A 328 -8.09 0.48 9.67
C TYR A 328 -8.63 1.15 8.40
N HIS A 329 -8.51 0.47 7.25
CA HIS A 329 -9.12 0.89 5.98
C HIS A 329 -8.87 2.37 5.62
N GLU A 330 -7.61 2.80 5.64
CA GLU A 330 -7.21 4.14 5.20
C GLU A 330 -6.08 4.09 4.16
N MET A 331 -6.11 5.00 3.20
CA MET A 331 -5.00 5.17 2.24
C MET A 331 -3.73 5.55 2.99
N THR A 332 -2.54 5.22 2.46
CA THR A 332 -1.31 5.56 3.17
C THR A 332 -0.11 5.83 2.27
N SER A 333 0.58 6.90 2.59
CA SER A 333 1.85 7.35 2.08
C SER A 333 3.05 6.79 2.87
N LEU A 334 2.82 6.23 4.07
CA LEU A 334 3.89 5.75 4.96
C LEU A 334 4.74 4.66 4.31
N GLN A 335 4.12 3.85 3.43
CA GLN A 335 4.78 2.77 2.69
C GLN A 335 5.12 3.14 1.24
N SER A 336 5.12 4.43 0.90
CA SER A 336 5.44 4.90 -0.47
C SER A 336 6.82 4.43 -0.93
N GLN A 337 7.79 4.34 -0.02
CA GLN A 337 9.14 3.89 -0.33
C GLN A 337 9.16 2.42 -0.79
N GLU A 338 8.48 1.54 -0.07
CA GLU A 338 8.35 0.12 -0.35
C GLU A 338 7.58 -0.11 -1.65
N ILE A 339 6.49 0.63 -1.86
CA ILE A 339 5.68 0.54 -3.08
C ILE A 339 6.47 0.98 -4.30
N LEU A 340 7.18 2.11 -4.22
CA LEU A 340 7.97 2.60 -5.35
C LEU A 340 9.19 1.72 -5.61
N TYR A 341 9.81 1.13 -4.57
CA TYR A 341 10.85 0.12 -4.77
C TYR A 341 10.33 -1.14 -5.44
N TRP A 342 9.13 -1.59 -5.08
CA TRP A 342 8.45 -2.68 -5.78
C TRP A 342 8.24 -2.35 -7.26
N PHE A 343 7.79 -1.15 -7.60
CA PHE A 343 7.67 -0.76 -9.02
C PHE A 343 9.03 -0.70 -9.72
N GLU A 344 10.04 -0.13 -9.07
CA GLU A 344 11.40 -0.03 -9.60
C GLU A 344 12.03 -1.40 -9.88
N SER A 345 11.78 -2.40 -9.04
CA SER A 345 12.25 -3.77 -9.27
C SER A 345 11.58 -4.48 -10.45
N HIS A 346 10.54 -3.88 -11.04
CA HIS A 346 9.77 -4.43 -12.16
C HIS A 346 9.85 -3.57 -13.44
N MET A 347 10.79 -2.61 -13.49
CA MET A 347 10.95 -1.71 -14.65
C MET A 347 11.50 -2.40 -15.91
N SER A 348 12.35 -3.43 -15.74
CA SER A 348 13.02 -4.15 -16.83
C SER A 348 12.18 -5.25 -17.43
#